data_AF-A0A443S8N7-F1
#
_entry.id   AF-A0A443S8N7-F1
#
_cell.length_a   1.000
_cell.length_b   1.000
_cell.length_c   1.000
_cell.angle_alpha   90.00
_cell.angle_beta   90.00
_cell.angle_gamma   90.00
#
_symmetry.space_group_name_H-M   'P 1'
#
loop_
_entity.id
_entity.type
_entity.pdbx_description
1 polymer ?
#
loop_
_entity_poly.entity_id
_entity_poly.type
_entity_poly.pdbx_seq_one_letter_code
_entity_poly.pdbx_strand_id
1 'polypeptide(L)'
;MRYYLAILYFLAILPCLYVGSWSDHFGRRKPLCIPFIFSIFASVSLVFASVFVSSDIMAFVFLAAGFSGISGGTMSLTANCFGYISDITSELNRTKRIIVLEAMLFLGGFCGFNLAGLLLSNIGKDLQYAFLVTLALYIVSLIYIFCFLCESREVKTADWRYAIKLDHFRKVMKTVFQKRDSAYKRPKILLLMICGMISVIAIAAQTSILFPFLKNLGWESSLYGYYSGLMNLVNGISLVVILPLACKYLPHFFSDAIIAIFGFCSKAAGLLLLGFSTSTALVFVTPIVFLFNEFTMPPIRSLLSKLVNDDEKGRIFAFLSACQNVAQFFGTLAFTSLFAETVNWFPGTCFEIVALMQIIALLLFL
;
A
#
# COMPACT_ATOMS: atom_id res chain seq x y z
N MET A 1 15.89 3.79 -9.14
CA MET A 1 14.59 3.26 -8.64
C MET A 1 14.77 2.12 -7.62
N ARG A 2 15.56 1.07 -7.93
CA ARG A 2 15.83 -0.07 -7.02
C ARG A 2 16.17 0.34 -5.58
N TYR A 3 17.23 1.12 -5.42
CA TYR A 3 17.72 1.54 -4.09
C TYR A 3 16.76 2.52 -3.39
N TYR A 4 16.11 3.41 -4.13
CA TYR A 4 15.13 4.36 -3.58
C TYR A 4 13.97 3.63 -2.87
N LEU A 5 13.31 2.71 -3.57
CA LEU A 5 12.18 1.97 -3.00
C LEU A 5 12.63 1.04 -1.87
N ALA A 6 13.80 0.42 -2.01
CA ALA A 6 14.37 -0.42 -0.96
C ALA A 6 14.62 0.37 0.34
N ILE A 7 15.25 1.55 0.26
CA ILE A 7 15.49 2.42 1.42
C ILE A 7 14.16 2.82 2.06
N LEU A 8 13.19 3.27 1.25
CA LEU A 8 11.87 3.70 1.72
C LEU A 8 11.16 2.59 2.50
N TYR A 9 11.02 1.39 1.90
CA TYR A 9 10.28 0.30 2.53
C TYR A 9 11.03 -0.29 3.72
N PHE A 10 12.36 -0.40 3.66
CA PHE A 10 13.15 -0.89 4.79
C PHE A 10 12.98 -0.01 6.03
N LEU A 11 13.13 1.31 5.85
CA LEU A 11 13.01 2.27 6.95
C LEU A 11 11.56 2.38 7.46
N ALA A 12 10.56 2.04 6.64
CA ALA A 12 9.15 2.04 7.03
C ALA A 12 8.72 0.84 7.90
N ILE A 13 9.51 -0.24 7.98
CA ILE A 13 9.17 -1.46 8.73
C ILE A 13 8.98 -1.15 10.23
N LEU A 14 9.98 -0.52 10.85
CA LEU A 14 9.95 -0.24 12.30
C LEU A 14 8.88 0.78 12.68
N PRO A 15 8.76 1.95 12.03
CA PRO A 15 7.70 2.91 12.34
C PRO A 15 6.30 2.29 12.28
N CYS A 16 5.99 1.47 11.26
CA CYS A 16 4.66 0.86 11.14
C CYS A 16 4.29 -0.07 12.31
N LEU A 17 5.26 -0.74 12.94
CA LEU A 17 5.02 -1.57 14.13
C LEU A 17 4.60 -0.73 15.34
N TYR A 18 5.12 0.50 15.44
CA TYR A 18 4.93 1.36 16.61
C TYR A 18 3.88 2.45 16.40
N VAL A 19 3.54 2.81 15.16
CA VAL A 19 2.58 3.86 14.82
C VAL A 19 1.24 3.66 15.51
N GLY A 20 0.69 2.44 15.53
CA GLY A 20 -0.58 2.15 16.22
C GLY A 20 -0.50 2.43 17.72
N SER A 21 0.53 1.91 18.39
CA SER A 21 0.74 2.15 19.83
C SER A 21 1.03 3.61 20.15
N TRP A 22 1.70 4.33 19.25
CA TRP A 22 2.07 5.73 19.45
C TRP A 22 0.86 6.65 19.28
N SER A 23 0.09 6.43 18.21
CA SER A 23 -1.20 7.05 17.92
C SER A 23 -2.23 6.82 19.03
N ASP A 24 -2.18 5.67 19.69
CA ASP A 24 -3.05 5.36 20.83
C ASP A 24 -2.69 6.12 22.11
N HIS A 25 -1.46 6.60 22.24
CA HIS A 25 -0.93 7.17 23.48
C HIS A 25 -0.79 8.70 23.43
N PHE A 26 -0.35 9.24 22.29
CA PHE A 26 -0.06 10.66 22.07
C PHE A 26 -1.23 11.45 21.49
N GLY A 27 -2.41 10.82 21.37
CA GLY A 27 -3.49 11.32 20.55
C GLY A 27 -3.27 10.97 19.06
N ARG A 28 -4.30 11.18 18.24
CA ARG A 28 -4.28 10.87 16.81
C ARG A 28 -3.74 12.01 15.96
N ARG A 29 -3.93 13.27 16.38
CA ARG A 29 -3.59 14.43 15.56
C ARG A 29 -2.08 14.57 15.35
N LYS A 30 -1.29 14.50 16.42
CA LYS A 30 0.18 14.69 16.32
C LYS A 30 0.86 13.60 15.50
N PRO A 31 0.56 12.29 15.69
CA PRO A 31 1.14 11.23 14.87
C PRO A 31 0.71 11.31 13.41
N LEU A 32 -0.49 11.84 13.13
CA LEU A 32 -0.95 12.08 11.75
C LEU A 32 -0.18 13.22 11.05
N CYS A 33 0.31 14.23 11.76
CA CYS A 33 1.14 15.29 11.17
C CYS A 33 2.51 14.79 10.69
N ILE A 34 3.06 13.75 11.32
CA ILE A 34 4.44 13.30 11.10
C ILE A 34 4.69 12.83 9.67
N PRO A 35 3.85 11.96 9.06
CA PRO A 35 3.96 11.63 7.64
C PRO A 35 4.05 12.84 6.72
N PHE A 36 3.26 13.89 6.96
CA PHE A 36 3.27 15.09 6.12
C PHE A 36 4.54 15.93 6.33
N ILE A 37 5.03 16.09 7.56
CA ILE A 37 6.28 16.81 7.84
C ILE A 37 7.46 16.14 7.12
N PHE A 38 7.58 14.81 7.26
CA PHE A 38 8.64 14.06 6.59
C PHE A 38 8.47 14.04 5.06
N SER A 39 7.23 14.03 4.56
CA SER A 39 6.96 14.14 3.11
C SER A 39 7.29 15.52 2.54
N ILE A 40 7.17 16.58 3.34
CA ILE A 40 7.66 17.93 2.99
C ILE A 40 9.19 17.92 2.86
N PHE A 41 9.91 17.38 3.84
CA PHE A 41 11.37 17.24 3.75
C PHE A 41 11.80 16.40 2.55
N ALA A 42 11.10 15.30 2.29
CA ALA A 42 11.34 14.47 1.10
C ALA A 42 11.10 15.25 -0.20
N SER A 43 10.01 16.02 -0.29
CA SER A 43 9.67 16.80 -1.49
C SER A 43 10.66 17.93 -1.72
N VAL A 44 11.07 18.63 -0.66
CA VAL A 44 12.14 19.65 -0.72
C VAL A 44 13.42 19.02 -1.25
N SER A 45 13.81 17.86 -0.74
CA SER A 45 14.98 17.12 -1.21
C SER A 45 14.88 16.75 -2.70
N LEU A 46 13.71 16.34 -3.19
CA LEU A 46 13.47 16.08 -4.61
C LEU A 46 13.48 17.35 -5.48
N VAL A 47 12.98 18.49 -4.97
CA VAL A 47 13.12 19.79 -5.64
C VAL A 47 14.60 20.14 -5.80
N PHE A 48 15.38 20.04 -4.72
CA PHE A 48 16.83 20.25 -4.79
C PHE A 48 17.50 19.30 -5.80
N ALA A 49 17.14 18.02 -5.81
CA ALA A 49 17.65 17.05 -6.78
C ALA A 49 17.31 17.42 -8.23
N SER A 50 16.16 18.06 -8.46
CA SER A 50 15.71 18.45 -9.80
C SER A 50 16.34 19.74 -10.33
N VAL A 51 16.67 20.68 -9.44
CA VAL A 51 17.24 21.99 -9.79
C VAL A 51 18.77 21.92 -9.89
N PHE A 52 19.41 21.27 -8.92
CA PHE A 52 20.86 21.16 -8.86
C PHE A 52 21.31 19.94 -9.65
N VAL A 53 21.64 20.15 -10.92
CA VAL A 53 22.27 19.13 -11.78
C VAL A 53 23.75 19.01 -11.40
N SER A 54 24.02 18.54 -10.17
CA SER A 54 25.37 18.27 -9.66
C SER A 54 25.60 16.77 -9.48
N SER A 55 26.84 16.37 -9.17
CA SER A 55 27.23 14.99 -8.90
C SER A 55 26.43 14.31 -7.77
N ASP A 56 25.68 15.09 -6.97
CA ASP A 56 25.00 14.64 -5.75
C ASP A 56 23.49 14.36 -5.91
N ILE A 57 22.93 14.39 -7.12
CA ILE A 57 21.48 14.13 -7.37
C ILE A 57 21.01 12.85 -6.65
N MET A 58 21.82 11.78 -6.71
CA MET A 58 21.46 10.50 -6.10
C MET A 58 21.38 10.56 -4.58
N ALA A 59 22.22 11.39 -3.93
CA ALA A 59 22.18 11.58 -2.49
C ALA A 59 20.85 12.21 -2.06
N PHE A 60 20.40 13.26 -2.76
CA PHE A 60 19.10 13.88 -2.49
C PHE A 60 17.92 12.94 -2.75
N VAL A 61 17.96 12.14 -3.82
CA VAL A 61 16.91 11.13 -4.07
C VAL A 61 16.86 10.09 -2.94
N PHE A 62 18.01 9.64 -2.42
CA PHE A 62 18.05 8.71 -1.29
C PHE A 62 17.66 9.35 0.04
N LEU A 63 18.00 10.62 0.27
CA LEU A 63 17.51 11.39 1.42
C LEU A 63 15.98 11.49 1.41
N ALA A 64 15.38 11.74 0.23
CA ALA A 64 13.93 11.77 0.08
C ALA A 64 13.26 10.42 0.42
N ALA A 65 13.84 9.30 -0.02
CA ALA A 65 13.41 7.96 0.40
C ALA A 65 13.56 7.76 1.91
N GLY A 66 14.67 8.22 2.48
CA GLY A 66 14.95 8.16 3.90
C GLY A 66 13.87 8.85 4.74
N PHE A 67 13.57 10.12 4.43
CA PHE A 67 12.53 10.87 5.11
C PHE A 67 11.16 10.20 4.98
N SER A 68 10.78 9.81 3.77
CA SER A 68 9.49 9.12 3.52
C SER A 68 9.40 7.81 4.31
N GLY A 69 10.48 7.02 4.33
CA GLY A 69 10.54 5.75 5.05
C GLY A 69 10.45 5.90 6.57
N ILE A 70 11.19 6.84 7.17
CA ILE A 70 11.19 7.08 8.64
C ILE A 70 9.79 7.45 9.15
N SER A 71 8.96 8.07 8.33
CA SER A 71 7.57 8.37 8.68
C SER A 71 6.63 7.15 8.72
N GLY A 72 7.12 5.99 8.28
CA GLY A 72 6.34 4.76 8.07
C GLY A 72 5.61 4.72 6.72
N GLY A 73 5.84 5.70 5.85
CA GLY A 73 5.28 5.78 4.50
C GLY A 73 3.75 5.80 4.46
N THR A 74 3.19 5.44 3.30
CA THR A 74 1.74 5.43 3.05
C THR A 74 0.97 4.49 3.98
N MET A 75 1.60 3.39 4.42
CA MET A 75 0.98 2.42 5.34
C MET A 75 0.74 3.00 6.74
N SER A 76 1.71 3.77 7.26
CA SER A 76 1.56 4.49 8.53
C SER A 76 0.48 5.57 8.46
N LEU A 77 0.47 6.34 7.35
CA LEU A 77 -0.54 7.38 7.13
C LEU A 77 -1.95 6.78 7.09
N THR A 78 -2.17 5.75 6.27
CA THR A 78 -3.47 5.07 6.16
C THR A 78 -3.91 4.47 7.49
N ALA A 79 -3.01 3.82 8.23
CA ALA A 79 -3.30 3.29 9.56
C ALA A 79 -3.76 4.38 10.56
N ASN A 80 -3.11 5.55 10.58
CA ASN A 80 -3.53 6.66 11.43
C ASN A 80 -4.90 7.21 11.03
N CYS A 81 -5.18 7.34 9.72
CA CYS A 81 -6.50 7.76 9.24
C CYS A 81 -7.61 6.77 9.65
N PHE A 82 -7.38 5.46 9.50
CA PHE A 82 -8.33 4.44 9.95
C PHE A 82 -8.53 4.49 11.48
N GLY A 83 -7.46 4.68 12.24
CA GLY A 83 -7.52 4.87 13.69
C GLY A 83 -8.38 6.07 14.08
N TYR A 84 -8.13 7.23 13.47
CA TYR A 84 -8.91 8.45 13.70
C TYR A 84 -10.40 8.26 13.42
N ILE A 85 -10.74 7.72 12.25
CA ILE A 85 -12.15 7.44 11.89
C ILE A 85 -12.77 6.45 12.86
N SER A 86 -12.03 5.42 13.30
CA SER A 86 -12.55 4.43 14.24
C SER A 86 -12.90 5.02 15.61
N ASP A 87 -12.20 6.08 16.03
CA ASP A 87 -12.41 6.78 17.31
C ASP A 87 -13.62 7.72 17.26
N ILE A 88 -13.81 8.46 16.16
CA ILE A 88 -14.89 9.47 16.04
C ILE A 88 -16.23 8.88 15.55
N THR A 89 -16.29 7.58 15.27
CA THR A 89 -17.45 6.94 14.65
C THR A 89 -18.03 5.85 15.54
N SER A 90 -19.36 5.87 15.69
CA SER A 90 -20.10 4.79 16.34
C SER A 90 -19.99 3.47 15.56
N GLU A 91 -20.12 2.34 16.26
CA GLU A 91 -19.95 1.00 15.66
C GLU A 91 -20.86 0.76 14.45
N LEU A 92 -22.11 1.24 14.51
CA LEU A 92 -23.10 1.13 13.43
C LEU A 92 -22.67 1.83 12.12
N ASN A 93 -21.95 2.95 12.23
CA ASN A 93 -21.55 3.77 11.08
C ASN A 93 -20.07 3.58 10.70
N ARG A 94 -19.29 2.86 11.52
CA ARG A 94 -17.84 2.68 11.33
C ARG A 94 -17.51 2.10 9.96
N THR A 95 -18.21 1.05 9.55
CA THR A 95 -18.02 0.41 8.25
C THR A 95 -18.25 1.38 7.09
N LYS A 96 -19.32 2.18 7.15
CA LYS A 96 -19.63 3.17 6.09
C LYS A 96 -18.52 4.21 5.96
N ARG A 97 -18.01 4.72 7.08
CA ARG A 97 -16.94 5.73 7.06
C ARG A 97 -15.59 5.17 6.64
N ILE A 98 -15.28 3.92 6.99
CA ILE A 98 -14.09 3.21 6.50
C ILE A 98 -14.16 3.05 4.97
N ILE A 99 -15.31 2.66 4.43
CA ILE A 99 -15.52 2.56 2.97
C ILE A 99 -15.33 3.92 2.29
N VAL A 100 -15.87 5.01 2.86
CA VAL A 100 -15.65 6.37 2.32
C VAL A 100 -14.16 6.73 2.34
N LEU A 101 -13.44 6.42 3.42
CA LEU A 101 -12.01 6.68 3.51
C LEU A 101 -11.22 5.89 2.45
N GLU A 102 -11.53 4.61 2.25
CA GLU A 102 -10.93 3.80 1.18
C GLU A 102 -11.24 4.38 -0.21
N ALA A 103 -12.46 4.84 -0.45
CA ALA A 103 -12.84 5.51 -1.70
C ALA A 103 -12.00 6.76 -1.97
N MET A 104 -11.73 7.56 -0.93
CA MET A 104 -10.88 8.75 -1.05
C MET A 104 -9.43 8.39 -1.39
N LEU A 105 -8.91 7.25 -0.94
CA LEU A 105 -7.56 6.79 -1.32
C LEU A 105 -7.47 6.50 -2.82
N PHE A 106 -8.45 5.78 -3.37
CA PHE A 106 -8.48 5.49 -4.81
C PHE A 106 -8.75 6.73 -5.65
N LEU A 107 -9.63 7.62 -5.18
CA LEU A 107 -9.89 8.90 -5.85
C LEU A 107 -8.64 9.79 -5.84
N GLY A 108 -7.93 9.85 -4.71
CA GLY A 108 -6.65 10.54 -4.59
C GLY A 108 -5.59 9.96 -5.54
N GLY A 109 -5.52 8.63 -5.67
CA GLY A 109 -4.68 7.94 -6.65
C GLY A 109 -5.05 8.31 -8.09
N PHE A 110 -6.33 8.24 -8.45
CA PHE A 110 -6.83 8.62 -9.77
C PHE A 110 -6.46 10.08 -10.12
N CYS A 111 -6.82 11.03 -9.25
CA CYS A 111 -6.52 12.45 -9.47
C CYS A 111 -5.01 12.70 -9.50
N GLY A 112 -4.25 12.08 -8.59
CA GLY A 112 -2.81 12.26 -8.47
C GLY A 112 -2.04 11.75 -9.70
N PHE A 113 -2.35 10.55 -10.19
CA PHE A 113 -1.69 10.00 -11.38
C PHE A 113 -2.05 10.76 -12.67
N ASN A 114 -3.31 11.18 -12.82
CA ASN A 114 -3.72 12.01 -13.97
C ASN A 114 -3.08 13.41 -13.93
N LEU A 115 -3.03 14.04 -12.75
CA LEU A 115 -2.36 15.33 -12.58
C LEU A 115 -0.86 15.21 -12.86
N ALA A 116 -0.20 14.18 -12.33
CA ALA A 116 1.21 13.90 -12.62
C ALA A 116 1.43 13.66 -14.11
N GLY A 117 0.56 12.89 -14.78
CA GLY A 117 0.62 12.66 -16.23
C GLY A 117 0.51 13.95 -17.05
N LEU A 118 -0.42 14.84 -16.67
CA LEU A 118 -0.63 16.14 -17.32
C LEU A 118 0.53 17.11 -17.09
N LEU A 119 1.05 17.16 -15.86
CA LEU A 119 2.23 17.98 -15.55
C LEU A 119 3.42 17.50 -16.38
N LEU A 120 3.64 16.18 -16.47
CA LEU A 120 4.75 15.61 -17.23
C LEU A 120 4.59 15.80 -18.76
N SER A 121 3.36 15.86 -19.29
CA SER A 121 3.14 16.14 -20.73
C SER A 121 3.39 17.60 -21.08
N ASN A 122 2.93 18.52 -20.25
CA ASN A 122 2.90 19.96 -20.59
C ASN A 122 4.19 20.70 -20.19
N ILE A 123 4.83 20.27 -19.11
CA ILE A 123 5.99 20.94 -18.52
C ILE A 123 7.31 20.31 -19.03
N GLY A 124 7.24 19.18 -19.73
CA GLY A 124 8.40 18.54 -20.34
C GLY A 124 9.43 18.07 -19.31
N LYS A 125 10.70 18.46 -19.49
CA LYS A 125 11.82 18.01 -18.64
C LYS A 125 11.93 18.75 -17.30
N ASP A 126 11.14 19.81 -17.07
CA ASP A 126 11.21 20.63 -15.86
C ASP A 126 10.46 19.98 -14.68
N LEU A 127 10.96 18.82 -14.24
CA LEU A 127 10.42 17.99 -13.15
C LEU A 127 10.25 18.76 -11.82
N GLN A 128 10.99 19.85 -11.65
CA GLN A 128 10.92 20.73 -10.48
C GLN A 128 9.49 21.22 -10.19
N TYR A 129 8.71 21.54 -11.21
CA TYR A 129 7.35 22.04 -11.02
C TYR A 129 6.41 20.96 -10.49
N ALA A 130 6.58 19.70 -10.92
CA ALA A 130 5.81 18.58 -10.39
C ALA A 130 6.11 18.34 -8.89
N PHE A 131 7.37 18.45 -8.49
CA PHE A 131 7.76 18.35 -7.08
C PHE A 131 7.31 19.56 -6.25
N LEU A 132 7.29 20.77 -6.82
CA LEU A 132 6.74 21.96 -6.15
C LEU A 132 5.23 21.85 -5.92
N VAL A 133 4.47 21.35 -6.89
CA VAL A 133 3.03 21.07 -6.72
C VAL A 133 2.81 20.06 -5.60
N THR A 134 3.61 18.99 -5.58
CA THR A 134 3.57 17.96 -4.53
C THR A 134 3.88 18.55 -3.14
N LEU A 135 4.91 19.39 -3.06
CA LEU A 135 5.27 20.12 -1.84
C LEU A 135 4.13 21.01 -1.35
N ALA A 136 3.51 21.78 -2.24
CA ALA A 136 2.38 22.64 -1.92
C ALA A 136 1.19 21.84 -1.37
N LEU A 137 0.85 20.70 -1.98
CA LEU A 137 -0.21 19.82 -1.51
C LEU A 137 0.07 19.25 -0.11
N TYR A 138 1.32 18.88 0.19
CA TYR A 138 1.68 18.42 1.53
C TYR A 138 1.61 19.54 2.58
N ILE A 139 2.02 20.77 2.23
CA ILE A 139 1.90 21.94 3.11
C ILE A 139 0.43 22.24 3.41
N VAL A 140 -0.43 22.28 2.39
CA VAL A 140 -1.87 22.51 2.56
C VAL A 140 -2.49 21.42 3.43
N SER A 141 -2.13 20.16 3.21
CA SER A 141 -2.61 19.03 4.03
C SER A 141 -2.16 19.14 5.48
N LEU A 142 -0.90 19.54 5.72
CA LEU A 142 -0.37 19.75 7.06
C LEU A 142 -1.07 20.91 7.78
N ILE A 143 -1.31 22.03 7.09
CA ILE A 143 -2.08 23.17 7.62
C ILE A 143 -3.50 22.71 7.94
N TYR A 144 -4.13 21.92 7.07
CA TYR A 144 -5.47 21.40 7.34
C TYR A 144 -5.52 20.57 8.62
N ILE A 145 -4.60 19.60 8.78
CA ILE A 145 -4.53 18.76 9.98
C ILE A 145 -4.19 19.58 11.22
N PHE A 146 -3.28 20.55 11.09
CA PHE A 146 -2.85 21.37 12.20
C PHE A 146 -3.90 22.42 12.61
N CYS A 147 -4.71 22.97 11.70
CA CYS A 147 -5.66 24.03 12.05
C CYS A 147 -7.07 23.50 12.30
N PHE A 148 -7.51 22.50 11.55
CA PHE A 148 -8.92 22.09 11.50
C PHE A 148 -9.20 20.71 12.09
N LEU A 149 -8.21 19.80 12.15
CA LEU A 149 -8.45 18.47 12.69
C LEU A 149 -8.52 18.52 14.22
N CYS A 150 -9.69 18.15 14.76
CA CYS A 150 -9.88 18.01 16.20
C CYS A 150 -9.18 16.74 16.71
N GLU A 151 -8.69 16.77 17.95
CA GLU A 151 -8.13 15.58 18.59
C GLU A 151 -9.25 14.58 18.92
N SER A 152 -9.11 13.31 18.52
CA SER A 152 -10.14 12.29 18.72
C SER A 152 -9.95 11.49 20.01
N ARG A 153 -8.75 11.54 20.61
CA ARG A 153 -8.41 10.75 21.79
C ARG A 153 -7.63 11.58 22.79
N GLU A 154 -8.05 11.51 24.05
CA GLU A 154 -7.32 12.13 25.15
C GLU A 154 -5.91 11.52 25.27
N VAL A 155 -4.91 12.40 25.44
CA VAL A 155 -3.51 12.02 25.58
C VAL A 155 -3.32 11.32 26.92
N LYS A 156 -3.04 10.00 26.89
CA LYS A 156 -2.98 9.18 28.11
C LYS A 156 -1.72 9.44 28.93
N THR A 157 -0.55 9.58 28.29
CA THR A 157 0.67 10.15 28.92
C THR A 157 1.59 10.76 27.85
N ALA A 158 2.47 11.68 28.25
CA ALA A 158 3.47 12.31 27.38
C ALA A 158 4.82 11.56 27.33
N ASP A 159 4.93 10.37 27.94
CA ASP A 159 6.22 9.66 28.03
C ASP A 159 6.51 8.84 26.76
N TRP A 160 7.42 9.35 25.93
CA TRP A 160 7.87 8.73 24.67
C TRP A 160 8.48 7.35 24.86
N ARG A 161 8.95 7.03 26.07
CA ARG A 161 9.56 5.73 26.40
C ARG A 161 8.54 4.59 26.45
N TYR A 162 7.25 4.90 26.63
CA TYR A 162 6.19 3.89 26.59
C TYR A 162 5.85 3.43 25.17
N ALA A 163 6.16 4.25 24.16
CA ALA A 163 5.88 3.98 22.75
C ALA A 163 6.78 2.90 22.14
N ILE A 164 8.01 2.72 22.66
CA ILE A 164 9.03 1.82 22.11
C ILE A 164 9.39 0.75 23.15
N LYS A 165 8.39 0.19 23.83
CA LYS A 165 8.63 -0.95 24.73
C LYS A 165 8.72 -2.25 23.94
N LEU A 166 9.86 -2.93 24.04
CA LEU A 166 10.10 -4.30 23.53
C LEU A 166 9.02 -5.30 23.96
N ASP A 167 8.34 -5.05 25.08
CA ASP A 167 7.21 -5.85 25.54
C ASP A 167 6.03 -5.85 24.56
N HIS A 168 5.81 -4.77 23.82
CA HIS A 168 4.77 -4.74 22.79
C HIS A 168 5.11 -5.71 21.66
N PHE A 169 6.34 -5.66 21.17
CA PHE A 169 6.83 -6.60 20.16
C PHE A 169 6.75 -8.05 20.64
N ARG A 170 7.17 -8.34 21.88
CA ARG A 170 7.04 -9.68 22.47
C ARG A 170 5.58 -10.15 22.55
N LYS A 171 4.66 -9.28 22.94
CA LYS A 171 3.22 -9.60 22.99
C LYS A 171 2.65 -9.87 21.61
N VAL A 172 3.02 -9.07 20.60
CA VAL A 172 2.62 -9.30 19.20
C VAL A 172 3.11 -10.66 18.72
N MET A 173 4.40 -10.95 18.88
CA MET A 173 4.98 -12.26 18.50
C MET A 173 4.29 -13.42 19.22
N LYS A 174 4.06 -13.30 20.54
CA LYS A 174 3.34 -14.32 21.31
C LYS A 174 1.94 -14.55 20.75
N THR A 175 1.22 -13.49 20.40
CA THR A 175 -0.16 -13.58 19.88
C THR A 175 -0.25 -14.40 18.59
N VAL A 176 0.75 -14.28 17.72
CA VAL A 176 0.79 -14.99 16.43
C VAL A 176 1.23 -16.45 16.59
N PHE A 177 2.25 -16.70 17.41
CA PHE A 177 2.88 -18.01 17.51
C PHE A 177 2.41 -18.87 18.68
N GLN A 178 1.57 -18.35 19.58
CA GLN A 178 1.04 -19.12 20.71
C GLN A 178 0.20 -20.31 20.26
N LYS A 179 0.23 -21.37 21.06
CA LYS A 179 -0.68 -22.50 20.92
C LYS A 179 -2.11 -22.00 21.17
N ARG A 180 -3.04 -22.41 20.32
CA ARG A 180 -4.46 -22.03 20.36
C ARG A 180 -5.30 -23.21 20.82
N ASP A 181 -6.51 -22.92 21.28
CA ASP A 181 -7.45 -23.95 21.79
C ASP A 181 -7.71 -25.05 20.78
N SER A 182 -7.72 -24.70 19.48
CA SER A 182 -7.83 -25.66 18.39
C SER A 182 -6.52 -25.74 17.60
N ALA A 183 -6.06 -26.97 17.33
CA ALA A 183 -4.81 -27.22 16.62
C ALA A 183 -4.75 -26.60 15.21
N TYR A 184 -5.90 -26.45 14.53
CA TYR A 184 -5.97 -25.89 13.17
C TYR A 184 -5.89 -24.35 13.11
N LYS A 185 -6.20 -23.64 14.20
CA LYS A 185 -6.28 -22.16 14.19
C LYS A 185 -4.92 -21.52 13.91
N ARG A 186 -3.86 -21.99 14.58
CA ARG A 186 -2.51 -21.44 14.41
C ARG A 186 -1.97 -21.65 12.98
N PRO A 187 -1.97 -22.87 12.40
CA PRO A 187 -1.58 -23.06 11.00
C PRO A 187 -2.38 -22.19 10.03
N LYS A 188 -3.70 -22.08 10.23
CA LYS A 188 -4.56 -21.25 9.38
C LYS A 188 -4.20 -19.76 9.45
N ILE A 189 -3.90 -19.23 10.64
CA ILE A 189 -3.40 -17.85 10.79
C ILE A 189 -2.10 -17.65 10.01
N LEU A 190 -1.14 -18.57 10.13
CA LEU A 190 0.14 -18.48 9.42
C LEU A 190 -0.03 -18.57 7.90
N LEU A 191 -0.88 -19.48 7.42
CA LEU A 191 -1.20 -19.60 5.98
C LEU A 191 -1.83 -18.32 5.43
N LEU A 192 -2.80 -17.74 6.14
CA LEU A 192 -3.41 -16.46 5.76
C LEU A 192 -2.40 -15.31 5.73
N MET A 193 -1.45 -15.28 6.66
CA MET A 193 -0.35 -14.31 6.65
C MET A 193 0.56 -14.50 5.43
N ILE A 194 0.92 -15.74 5.10
CA ILE A 194 1.73 -16.06 3.92
C ILE A 194 1.01 -15.64 2.63
N CYS A 195 -0.28 -15.97 2.48
CA CYS A 195 -1.10 -15.52 1.35
C CYS A 195 -1.13 -13.98 1.26
N GLY A 196 -1.22 -13.32 2.41
CA GLY A 196 -1.13 -11.87 2.55
C GLY A 196 0.19 -11.30 2.03
N MET A 197 1.30 -11.91 2.42
CA MET A 197 2.64 -11.50 1.98
C MET A 197 2.84 -11.73 0.48
N ILE A 198 2.43 -12.89 -0.06
CA ILE A 198 2.53 -13.18 -1.50
C ILE A 198 1.73 -12.16 -2.33
N SER A 199 0.53 -11.81 -1.86
CA SER A 199 -0.30 -10.78 -2.51
C SER A 199 0.39 -9.41 -2.54
N VAL A 200 1.13 -9.06 -1.47
CA VAL A 200 1.87 -7.79 -1.40
C VAL A 200 3.15 -7.83 -2.21
N ILE A 201 3.85 -8.96 -2.30
CA ILE A 201 4.99 -9.12 -3.22
C ILE A 201 4.55 -8.83 -4.65
N ALA A 202 3.34 -9.23 -5.04
CA ALA A 202 2.81 -8.91 -6.36
C ALA A 202 2.58 -7.42 -6.59
N ILE A 203 2.06 -6.72 -5.59
CA ILE A 203 1.91 -5.25 -5.64
C ILE A 203 3.30 -4.61 -5.73
N ALA A 204 4.27 -5.09 -4.95
CA ALA A 204 5.65 -4.61 -4.99
C ALA A 204 6.27 -4.76 -6.39
N ALA A 205 6.18 -5.95 -6.98
CA ALA A 205 6.68 -6.21 -8.33
C ALA A 205 5.99 -5.31 -9.37
N GLN A 206 4.66 -5.18 -9.30
CA GLN A 206 3.90 -4.32 -10.21
C GLN A 206 4.33 -2.86 -10.07
N THR A 207 4.36 -2.31 -8.86
CA THR A 207 4.75 -0.91 -8.62
C THR A 207 6.21 -0.62 -9.00
N SER A 208 7.13 -1.58 -8.86
CA SER A 208 8.54 -1.37 -9.16
C SER A 208 8.93 -1.57 -10.63
N ILE A 209 8.23 -2.46 -11.35
CA ILE A 209 8.59 -2.86 -12.73
C ILE A 209 7.69 -2.24 -13.79
N LEU A 210 6.42 -1.94 -13.48
CA LEU A 210 5.44 -1.51 -14.48
C LEU A 210 5.92 -0.32 -15.31
N PHE A 211 6.46 0.72 -14.67
CA PHE A 211 6.97 1.88 -15.41
C PHE A 211 8.15 1.53 -16.34
N PRO A 212 9.25 0.89 -15.87
CA PRO A 212 10.31 0.39 -16.75
C PRO A 212 9.82 -0.51 -17.90
N PHE A 213 8.90 -1.43 -17.61
CA PHE A 213 8.33 -2.32 -18.61
C PHE A 213 7.58 -1.55 -19.72
N LEU A 214 6.70 -0.63 -19.35
CA LEU A 214 5.95 0.18 -20.30
C LEU A 214 6.86 1.13 -21.08
N LYS A 215 7.96 1.61 -20.48
CA LYS A 215 8.96 2.42 -21.18
C LYS A 215 9.62 1.64 -22.33
N ASN A 216 9.85 0.34 -22.17
CA ASN A 216 10.36 -0.52 -23.25
C ASN A 216 9.35 -0.70 -24.40
N LEU A 217 8.05 -0.57 -24.14
CA LEU A 217 7.00 -0.53 -25.16
C LEU A 217 6.86 0.87 -25.82
N GLY A 218 7.79 1.79 -25.53
CA GLY A 218 7.79 3.15 -26.11
C GLY A 218 6.86 4.13 -25.40
N TRP A 219 6.30 3.79 -24.24
CA TRP A 219 5.37 4.69 -23.55
C TRP A 219 6.05 5.97 -23.05
N GLU A 220 5.31 7.07 -23.13
CA GLU A 220 5.65 8.31 -22.45
C GLU A 220 5.18 8.30 -20.99
N SER A 221 5.80 9.14 -20.15
CA SER A 221 5.46 9.23 -18.73
C SER A 221 4.02 9.73 -18.49
N SER A 222 3.49 10.52 -19.43
CA SER A 222 2.10 11.00 -19.44
C SER A 222 1.10 9.85 -19.58
N LEU A 223 1.32 8.96 -20.57
CA LEU A 223 0.48 7.80 -20.83
C LEU A 223 0.48 6.82 -19.65
N TYR A 224 1.64 6.62 -19.01
CA TYR A 224 1.72 5.87 -17.76
C TYR A 224 0.85 6.48 -16.66
N GLY A 225 0.85 7.81 -16.52
CA GLY A 225 0.01 8.54 -15.57
C GLY A 225 -1.48 8.29 -15.83
N TYR A 226 -1.94 8.42 -17.09
CA TYR A 226 -3.34 8.15 -17.44
C TYR A 226 -3.76 6.70 -17.18
N TYR A 227 -2.92 5.73 -17.57
CA TYR A 227 -3.17 4.31 -17.31
C TYR A 227 -3.21 4.00 -15.80
N SER A 228 -2.24 4.50 -15.03
CA SER A 228 -2.19 4.30 -13.58
C SER A 228 -3.39 4.96 -12.89
N GLY A 229 -3.83 6.12 -13.39
CA GLY A 229 -5.07 6.76 -12.99
C GLY A 229 -6.26 5.84 -13.22
N LEU A 230 -6.46 5.38 -14.45
CA LEU A 230 -7.55 4.45 -14.81
C LEU A 230 -7.56 3.19 -13.94
N MET A 231 -6.40 2.58 -13.69
CA MET A 231 -6.25 1.44 -12.79
C MET A 231 -6.75 1.76 -11.37
N ASN A 232 -6.40 2.92 -10.82
CA ASN A 232 -6.88 3.33 -9.49
C ASN A 232 -8.39 3.58 -9.46
N LEU A 233 -8.95 4.15 -10.53
CA LEU A 233 -10.40 4.34 -10.65
C LEU A 233 -11.14 3.00 -10.68
N VAL A 234 -10.68 2.06 -11.51
CA VAL A 234 -11.29 0.73 -11.63
C VAL A 234 -11.17 -0.05 -10.32
N ASN A 235 -9.99 -0.06 -9.70
CA ASN A 235 -9.78 -0.69 -8.39
C ASN A 235 -10.66 -0.07 -7.30
N GLY A 236 -10.81 1.26 -7.31
CA GLY A 236 -11.69 1.97 -6.39
C GLY A 236 -13.16 1.63 -6.56
N ILE A 237 -13.67 1.66 -7.80
CA ILE A 237 -15.05 1.24 -8.10
C ILE A 237 -15.26 -0.21 -7.67
N SER A 238 -14.31 -1.08 -7.94
CA SER A 238 -14.40 -2.49 -7.56
C SER A 238 -14.54 -2.69 -6.05
N LEU A 239 -13.64 -2.10 -5.26
CA LEU A 239 -13.64 -2.31 -3.81
C LEU A 239 -14.79 -1.58 -3.10
N VAL A 240 -15.13 -0.37 -3.54
CA VAL A 240 -16.11 0.50 -2.86
C VAL A 240 -17.54 0.24 -3.31
N VAL A 241 -17.74 -0.14 -4.57
CA VAL A 241 -19.07 -0.30 -5.17
C VAL A 241 -19.35 -1.77 -5.42
N ILE A 242 -18.50 -2.47 -6.17
CA ILE A 242 -18.80 -3.84 -6.62
C ILE A 242 -18.82 -4.82 -5.44
N LEU A 243 -17.79 -4.79 -4.56
CA LEU A 243 -17.73 -5.72 -3.42
C LEU A 243 -18.94 -5.57 -2.47
N PRO A 244 -19.32 -4.36 -1.99
CA PRO A 244 -20.48 -4.23 -1.13
C PRO A 244 -21.80 -4.60 -1.80
N LEU A 245 -21.98 -4.27 -3.09
CA LEU A 245 -23.19 -4.66 -3.84
C LEU A 245 -23.28 -6.17 -4.03
N ALA A 246 -22.16 -6.83 -4.34
CA ALA A 246 -22.07 -8.28 -4.45
C ALA A 246 -22.46 -8.95 -3.12
N CYS A 247 -21.92 -8.47 -2.00
CA CYS A 247 -22.29 -8.97 -0.66
C CYS A 247 -23.75 -8.68 -0.28
N LYS A 248 -24.32 -7.54 -0.73
CA LYS A 248 -25.70 -7.17 -0.42
C LYS A 248 -26.74 -7.97 -1.20
N TYR A 249 -26.53 -8.14 -2.51
CA TYR A 249 -27.50 -8.79 -3.40
C TYR A 249 -27.32 -10.31 -3.49
N LEU A 250 -26.11 -10.81 -3.24
CA LEU A 250 -25.78 -12.23 -3.31
C LEU A 250 -25.08 -12.72 -2.02
N PRO A 251 -25.65 -12.49 -0.83
CA PRO A 251 -24.98 -12.78 0.45
C PRO A 251 -24.68 -14.27 0.66
N HIS A 252 -25.49 -15.16 0.08
CA HIS A 252 -25.28 -16.61 0.18
C HIS A 252 -24.16 -17.12 -0.74
N PHE A 253 -23.82 -16.37 -1.78
CA PHE A 253 -22.79 -16.74 -2.74
C PHE A 253 -21.43 -16.13 -2.37
N PHE A 254 -21.40 -14.88 -1.89
CA PHE A 254 -20.15 -14.19 -1.56
C PHE A 254 -19.70 -14.48 -0.12
N SER A 255 -19.17 -15.68 0.11
CA SER A 255 -18.37 -15.98 1.30
C SER A 255 -16.97 -15.33 1.21
N ASP A 256 -16.29 -15.15 2.35
CA ASP A 256 -14.90 -14.66 2.38
C ASP A 256 -14.01 -15.47 1.41
N ALA A 257 -14.23 -16.78 1.32
CA ALA A 257 -13.44 -17.63 0.45
C ALA A 257 -13.67 -17.35 -1.04
N ILE A 258 -14.92 -17.17 -1.45
CA ILE A 258 -15.28 -16.89 -2.85
C ILE A 258 -14.77 -15.52 -3.27
N ILE A 259 -14.86 -14.52 -2.40
CA ILE A 259 -14.29 -13.19 -2.64
C ILE A 259 -12.77 -13.28 -2.87
N ALA A 260 -12.07 -14.06 -2.04
CA ALA A 260 -10.63 -14.26 -2.19
C ALA A 260 -10.28 -14.99 -3.49
N ILE A 261 -11.03 -16.02 -3.88
CA ILE A 261 -10.84 -16.75 -5.15
C ILE A 261 -10.94 -15.79 -6.33
N PHE A 262 -12.00 -14.97 -6.41
CA PHE A 262 -12.12 -13.95 -7.47
C PHE A 262 -10.93 -12.99 -7.48
N GLY A 263 -10.48 -12.56 -6.29
CA GLY A 263 -9.32 -11.67 -6.16
C GLY A 263 -8.03 -12.28 -6.70
N PHE A 264 -7.67 -13.48 -6.25
CA PHE A 264 -6.45 -14.15 -6.70
C PHE A 264 -6.49 -14.50 -8.19
N CYS A 265 -7.62 -15.00 -8.69
CA CYS A 265 -7.79 -15.33 -10.11
C CYS A 265 -7.68 -14.08 -11.00
N SER A 266 -8.38 -13.00 -10.65
CA SER A 266 -8.33 -11.73 -11.39
C SER A 266 -6.92 -11.13 -11.39
N LYS A 267 -6.23 -11.17 -10.24
CA LYS A 267 -4.85 -10.69 -10.13
C LYS A 267 -3.87 -11.53 -10.95
N ALA A 268 -3.98 -12.86 -10.88
CA ALA A 268 -3.15 -13.75 -11.69
C ALA A 268 -3.38 -13.51 -13.18
N ALA A 269 -4.64 -13.53 -13.64
CA ALA A 269 -5.00 -13.31 -15.03
C ALA A 269 -4.55 -11.94 -15.56
N GLY A 270 -4.71 -10.88 -14.76
CA GLY A 270 -4.26 -9.54 -15.12
C GLY A 270 -2.74 -9.45 -15.25
N LEU A 271 -1.99 -10.12 -14.37
CA LEU A 271 -0.53 -10.18 -14.43
C LEU A 271 -0.03 -10.98 -15.63
N LEU A 272 -0.66 -12.13 -15.96
CA LEU A 272 -0.36 -12.89 -17.17
C LEU A 272 -0.60 -12.04 -18.42
N LEU A 273 -1.78 -11.40 -18.52
CA LEU A 273 -2.09 -10.54 -19.66
C LEU A 273 -1.09 -9.39 -19.80
N LEU A 274 -0.69 -8.79 -18.67
CA LEU A 274 0.30 -7.72 -18.66
C LEU A 274 1.69 -8.22 -19.09
N GLY A 275 2.13 -9.40 -18.64
CA GLY A 275 3.43 -9.97 -19.01
C GLY A 275 3.54 -10.30 -20.50
N PHE A 276 2.47 -10.82 -21.10
CA PHE A 276 2.41 -11.06 -22.55
C PHE A 276 2.05 -9.83 -23.39
N SER A 277 1.82 -8.67 -22.78
CA SER A 277 1.44 -7.47 -23.53
C SER A 277 2.58 -6.95 -24.41
N THR A 278 2.37 -6.95 -25.72
CA THR A 278 3.31 -6.43 -26.72
C THR A 278 2.86 -5.10 -27.32
N SER A 279 1.63 -4.66 -27.03
CA SER A 279 1.05 -3.43 -27.55
C SER A 279 0.32 -2.63 -26.49
N THR A 280 0.26 -1.32 -26.68
CA THR A 280 -0.49 -0.39 -25.83
C THR A 280 -1.95 -0.79 -25.67
N ALA A 281 -2.59 -1.27 -26.74
CA ALA A 281 -3.98 -1.70 -26.71
C ALA A 281 -4.20 -2.86 -25.73
N LEU A 282 -3.31 -3.87 -25.72
CA LEU A 282 -3.38 -4.99 -24.78
C LEU A 282 -3.21 -4.53 -23.33
N VAL A 283 -2.32 -3.58 -23.07
CA VAL A 283 -2.14 -3.01 -21.72
C VAL A 283 -3.43 -2.33 -21.24
N PHE A 284 -4.15 -1.59 -22.09
CA PHE A 284 -5.41 -0.93 -21.72
C PHE A 284 -6.60 -1.89 -21.53
N VAL A 285 -6.48 -3.16 -21.90
CA VAL A 285 -7.46 -4.21 -21.53
C VAL A 285 -7.25 -4.71 -20.10
N THR A 286 -6.02 -4.62 -19.58
CA THR A 286 -5.69 -5.15 -18.25
C THR A 286 -6.51 -4.57 -17.09
N PRO A 287 -6.96 -3.30 -17.05
CA PRO A 287 -7.82 -2.81 -15.97
C PRO A 287 -9.11 -3.61 -15.81
N ILE A 288 -9.69 -4.09 -16.92
CA ILE A 288 -10.90 -4.92 -16.91
C ILE A 288 -10.60 -6.29 -16.28
N VAL A 289 -9.45 -6.89 -16.62
CA VAL A 289 -9.04 -8.19 -16.07
C VAL A 289 -8.64 -8.06 -14.59
N PHE A 290 -8.05 -6.93 -14.22
CA PHE A 290 -7.69 -6.56 -12.84
C PHE A 290 -8.88 -6.11 -12.00
N LEU A 291 -10.11 -6.11 -12.53
CA LEU A 291 -11.27 -5.56 -11.84
C LEU A 291 -11.38 -6.06 -10.39
N PHE A 292 -11.14 -7.34 -10.10
CA PHE A 292 -11.28 -7.90 -8.75
C PHE A 292 -9.95 -8.02 -7.99
N ASN A 293 -8.81 -7.53 -8.50
CA ASN A 293 -7.50 -7.77 -7.88
C ASN A 293 -7.42 -7.31 -6.42
N GLU A 294 -8.14 -6.25 -6.03
CA GLU A 294 -8.13 -5.73 -4.65
C GLU A 294 -8.94 -6.60 -3.66
N PHE A 295 -9.61 -7.65 -4.12
CA PHE A 295 -10.41 -8.54 -3.27
C PHE A 295 -9.56 -9.54 -2.47
N THR A 296 -8.23 -9.57 -2.63
CA THR A 296 -7.36 -10.51 -1.90
C THR A 296 -7.24 -10.16 -0.41
N MET A 297 -7.11 -8.88 -0.05
CA MET A 297 -6.84 -8.47 1.35
C MET A 297 -8.05 -8.47 2.29
N PRO A 298 -9.25 -7.98 1.89
CA PRO A 298 -10.39 -7.91 2.81
C PRO A 298 -10.79 -9.27 3.40
N PRO A 299 -10.88 -10.37 2.63
CA PRO A 299 -11.16 -11.70 3.17
C PRO A 299 -10.09 -12.22 4.11
N ILE A 300 -8.81 -11.98 3.82
CA ILE A 300 -7.70 -12.37 4.71
C ILE A 300 -7.86 -11.67 6.06
N ARG A 301 -8.14 -10.36 6.08
CA ARG A 301 -8.38 -9.60 7.31
C ARG A 301 -9.63 -10.09 8.05
N SER A 302 -10.72 -10.35 7.31
CA SER A 302 -11.98 -10.89 7.85
C SER A 302 -11.75 -12.24 8.54
N LEU A 303 -11.13 -13.20 7.86
CA LEU A 303 -10.83 -14.54 8.39
C LEU A 303 -9.87 -14.49 9.57
N LEU A 304 -8.80 -13.69 9.49
CA LEU A 304 -7.88 -13.50 10.62
C LEU A 304 -8.61 -12.98 11.86
N SER A 305 -9.52 -12.00 11.68
CA SER A 305 -10.29 -11.44 12.79
C SER A 305 -11.25 -12.46 13.45
N LYS A 306 -11.72 -13.45 12.70
CA LYS A 306 -12.60 -14.52 13.20
C LYS A 306 -11.83 -15.65 13.91
N LEU A 307 -10.52 -15.75 13.68
CA LEU A 307 -9.67 -16.79 14.28
C LEU A 307 -9.10 -16.40 15.64
N VAL A 308 -9.21 -15.13 16.02
CA VAL A 308 -8.59 -14.56 17.22
C VAL A 308 -9.58 -13.77 18.05
N ASN A 309 -9.23 -13.56 19.32
CA ASN A 309 -10.07 -12.84 20.27
C ASN A 309 -10.03 -11.33 19.97
N ASP A 310 -11.05 -10.60 20.44
CA ASP A 310 -11.19 -9.16 20.20
C ASP A 310 -9.99 -8.33 20.69
N ASP A 311 -9.39 -8.73 21.81
CA ASP A 311 -8.21 -8.09 22.41
C ASP A 311 -6.89 -8.37 21.63
N GLU A 312 -6.94 -9.29 20.67
CA GLU A 312 -5.79 -9.73 19.86
C GLU A 312 -5.82 -9.22 18.42
N LYS A 313 -6.98 -8.78 17.93
CA LYS A 313 -7.18 -8.31 16.54
C LYS A 313 -6.18 -7.22 16.14
N GLY A 314 -6.02 -6.20 16.99
CA GLY A 314 -5.09 -5.11 16.73
C GLY A 314 -3.63 -5.58 16.63
N ARG A 315 -3.22 -6.52 17.49
CA ARG A 315 -1.87 -7.10 17.48
C ARG A 315 -1.60 -7.91 16.21
N ILE A 316 -2.58 -8.68 15.75
CA ILE A 316 -2.45 -9.48 14.52
C ILE A 316 -2.41 -8.62 13.28
N PHE A 317 -3.23 -7.57 13.20
CA PHE A 317 -3.17 -6.65 12.06
C PHE A 317 -1.89 -5.82 12.06
N ALA A 318 -1.38 -5.41 13.21
CA ALA A 318 -0.07 -4.76 13.30
C ALA A 318 1.06 -5.68 12.79
N PHE A 319 1.04 -6.96 13.18
CA PHE A 319 1.99 -7.95 12.67
C PHE A 319 1.86 -8.17 11.17
N LEU A 320 0.62 -8.33 10.67
CA LEU A 320 0.34 -8.48 9.25
C LEU A 320 0.92 -7.30 8.45
N SER A 321 0.67 -6.05 8.87
CA SER A 321 1.21 -4.86 8.22
C SER A 321 2.74 -4.83 8.21
N ALA A 322 3.40 -5.26 9.29
CA ALA A 322 4.86 -5.41 9.31
C ALA A 322 5.36 -6.46 8.33
N CYS A 323 4.73 -7.64 8.29
CA CYS A 323 5.03 -8.67 7.30
C CYS A 323 4.82 -8.17 5.88
N GLN A 324 3.80 -7.34 5.63
CA GLN A 324 3.56 -6.72 4.33
C GLN A 324 4.67 -5.75 3.94
N ASN A 325 5.17 -4.90 4.83
CA ASN A 325 6.32 -4.03 4.53
C ASN A 325 7.60 -4.83 4.23
N VAL A 326 7.84 -5.92 4.98
CA VAL A 326 8.95 -6.84 4.70
C VAL A 326 8.79 -7.46 3.31
N ALA A 327 7.59 -7.94 2.99
CA ALA A 327 7.24 -8.49 1.69
C ALA A 327 7.42 -7.45 0.55
N GLN A 328 7.04 -6.20 0.79
CA GLN A 328 7.20 -5.08 -0.14
C GLN A 328 8.68 -4.78 -0.41
N PHE A 329 9.50 -4.74 0.64
CA PHE A 329 10.94 -4.50 0.55
C PHE A 329 11.64 -5.60 -0.26
N PHE A 330 11.47 -6.86 0.13
CA PHE A 330 12.10 -7.99 -0.56
C PHE A 330 11.54 -8.18 -1.96
N GLY A 331 10.23 -8.02 -2.15
CA GLY A 331 9.59 -8.07 -3.46
C GLY A 331 10.18 -7.05 -4.41
N THR A 332 10.27 -5.78 -3.99
CA THR A 332 10.86 -4.72 -4.81
C THR A 332 12.31 -5.02 -5.18
N LEU A 333 13.13 -5.46 -4.22
CA LEU A 333 14.54 -5.78 -4.46
C LEU A 333 14.71 -6.96 -5.42
N ALA A 334 14.00 -8.06 -5.19
CA ALA A 334 14.09 -9.27 -5.99
C ALA A 334 13.65 -8.98 -7.44
N PHE A 335 12.48 -8.39 -7.61
CA PHE A 335 11.87 -8.21 -8.92
C PHE A 335 12.50 -7.10 -9.75
N THR A 336 13.02 -6.03 -9.13
CA THR A 336 13.79 -5.02 -9.89
C THR A 336 15.12 -5.62 -10.40
N SER A 337 15.76 -6.50 -9.62
CA SER A 337 16.99 -7.18 -10.04
C SER A 337 16.70 -8.18 -11.15
N LEU A 338 15.66 -8.99 -10.97
CA LEU A 338 15.24 -9.98 -11.95
C LEU A 338 14.84 -9.34 -13.27
N PHE A 339 14.15 -8.19 -13.22
CA PHE A 339 13.79 -7.45 -14.42
C PHE A 339 15.03 -6.98 -15.18
N ALA A 340 16.05 -6.46 -14.49
CA ALA A 340 17.29 -6.01 -15.14
C ALA A 340 17.99 -7.10 -15.95
N GLU A 341 17.94 -8.35 -15.48
CA GLU A 341 18.52 -9.51 -16.18
C GLU A 341 17.60 -10.06 -17.29
N THR A 342 16.28 -10.04 -17.07
CA THR A 342 15.31 -10.68 -17.99
C THR A 342 14.80 -9.76 -19.09
N VAL A 343 15.00 -8.45 -18.95
CA VAL A 343 14.45 -7.43 -19.87
C VAL A 343 14.86 -7.63 -21.33
N ASN A 344 16.08 -8.10 -21.59
CA ASN A 344 16.57 -8.30 -22.95
C ASN A 344 16.03 -9.58 -23.61
N TRP A 345 15.55 -10.54 -22.80
CA TRP A 345 15.06 -11.83 -23.28
C TRP A 345 13.54 -11.87 -23.33
N PHE A 346 12.89 -11.66 -22.18
CA PHE A 346 11.44 -11.55 -22.09
C PHE A 346 11.06 -10.58 -20.95
N PRO A 347 10.74 -9.31 -21.27
CA PRO A 347 10.38 -8.29 -20.26
C PRO A 347 9.20 -8.70 -19.36
N GLY A 348 8.30 -9.55 -19.86
CA GLY A 348 7.15 -10.06 -19.14
C GLY A 348 7.46 -11.08 -18.03
N THR A 349 8.67 -11.66 -18.01
CA THR A 349 9.04 -12.78 -17.11
C THR A 349 8.69 -12.50 -15.65
N CYS A 350 8.95 -11.29 -15.16
CA CYS A 350 8.64 -10.91 -13.80
C CYS A 350 7.14 -10.98 -13.49
N PHE A 351 6.27 -10.52 -14.41
CA PHE A 351 4.83 -10.58 -14.22
C PHE A 351 4.32 -12.01 -14.24
N GLU A 352 4.88 -12.87 -15.09
CA GLU A 352 4.53 -14.30 -15.16
C GLU A 352 4.88 -15.03 -13.85
N ILE A 353 6.07 -14.81 -13.31
CA ILE A 353 6.49 -15.40 -12.03
C ILE A 353 5.55 -14.95 -10.91
N VAL A 354 5.20 -13.66 -10.87
CA VAL A 354 4.29 -13.12 -9.86
C VAL A 354 2.88 -13.69 -10.03
N ALA A 355 2.41 -13.90 -11.26
CA ALA A 355 1.14 -14.53 -11.54
C ALA A 355 1.10 -15.98 -11.02
N LEU A 356 2.17 -16.75 -11.25
CA LEU A 356 2.32 -18.10 -10.67
C LEU A 356 2.30 -18.07 -9.14
N MET A 357 2.94 -17.08 -8.52
CA MET A 357 2.87 -16.89 -7.07
C MET A 357 1.43 -16.62 -6.59
N GLN A 358 0.61 -15.90 -7.36
CA GLN A 358 -0.81 -15.70 -7.01
C GLN A 358 -1.61 -17.00 -7.10
N ILE A 359 -1.32 -17.86 -8.08
CA ILE A 359 -1.94 -19.18 -8.18
C ILE A 359 -1.54 -20.05 -6.99
N ILE A 360 -0.27 -20.01 -6.57
CA ILE A 360 0.20 -20.71 -5.36
C ILE A 360 -0.52 -20.16 -4.11
N ALA A 361 -0.67 -18.84 -3.98
CA ALA A 361 -1.40 -18.23 -2.86
C ALA A 361 -2.87 -18.66 -2.84
N LEU A 362 -3.51 -18.77 -4.00
CA LEU A 362 -4.86 -19.30 -4.12
C LEU A 362 -4.94 -20.75 -3.62
N LEU A 363 -4.00 -21.62 -4.04
CA LEU A 363 -3.95 -23.02 -3.60
C LEU A 363 -3.68 -23.17 -2.10
N LEU A 364 -2.90 -22.26 -1.51
CA LEU A 364 -2.66 -22.22 -0.06
C LEU A 364 -3.84 -21.66 0.74
N PHE A 365 -4.67 -20.84 0.10
CA PHE A 365 -5.82 -20.20 0.72
C PHE A 365 -7.02 -21.15 0.80
N LEU A 366 -7.22 -21.96 -0.25
CA LEU A 366 -8.20 -23.06 -0.31
C LEU A 366 -7.85 -24.16 0.69
#